data_AF-A0A535A2I8-F1
#
_entry.id   AF-A0A535A2I8-F1
#
_cell.length_a   1.000
_cell.length_b   1.000
_cell.length_c   1.000
_cell.angle_alpha   90.00
_cell.angle_beta   90.00
_cell.angle_gamma   90.00
#
_symmetry.space_group_name_H-M   'P 1'
#
loop_
_entity.id
_entity.type
_entity.pdbx_description
1 polymer ?
#
loop_
_entity_poly.entity_id
_entity_poly.type
_entity_poly.pdbx_seq_one_letter_code
_entity_poly.pdbx_strand_id
1 'polypeptide(L)'
;MHRLSPCGSLRPGCGREMGAVRDTMEFIQGAPVFAVEVRSKSNYGPAAEGAMAAKRVDYFAAGTQVVWDVDLLGADVVRVHRASDPDRPRGYRRGERAEAEPALPGWSMPVDELFP
;
A
#
# COMPACT_ATOMS: atom_id res chain seq x y z
N MET A 1 -17.05 -23.49 36.14
CA MET A 1 -17.03 -22.21 35.38
C MET A 1 -15.57 -21.77 35.26
N HIS A 2 -14.91 -22.14 34.17
CA HIS A 2 -13.49 -21.82 33.96
C HIS A 2 -13.37 -20.83 32.80
N ARG A 3 -12.86 -19.63 33.10
CA ARG A 3 -12.46 -18.61 32.13
C ARG A 3 -11.26 -19.14 31.33
N LEU A 4 -11.37 -19.15 30.01
CA LEU A 4 -10.24 -19.32 29.11
C LEU A 4 -9.80 -17.93 28.65
N SER A 5 -8.62 -17.50 29.10
CA SER A 5 -7.83 -16.45 28.47
C SER A 5 -7.20 -17.02 27.19
N PRO A 6 -7.21 -16.34 26.04
CA PRO A 6 -6.36 -16.75 24.92
C PRO A 6 -4.93 -16.26 25.16
N CYS A 7 -4.07 -17.27 25.29
CA CYS A 7 -2.62 -17.22 25.34
C CYS A 7 -2.04 -16.41 24.17
N GLY A 8 -1.21 -15.40 24.48
CA GLY A 8 -0.30 -14.80 23.53
C GLY A 8 0.80 -15.79 23.18
N SER A 9 1.00 -16.02 21.87
CA SER A 9 2.14 -16.79 21.36
C SER A 9 2.71 -16.08 20.13
N LEU A 10 3.52 -15.04 20.37
CA LEU A 10 4.52 -14.59 19.42
C LEU A 10 5.69 -15.58 19.47
N ARG A 11 5.90 -16.32 18.38
CA ARG A 11 7.14 -17.05 18.11
C ARG A 11 7.86 -16.34 16.97
N PRO A 12 9.14 -15.94 17.10
CA PRO A 12 9.90 -15.33 16.02
C PRO A 12 10.53 -16.41 15.16
N GLY A 13 10.40 -16.27 13.85
CA GLY A 13 11.08 -17.14 12.89
C GLY A 13 10.35 -17.18 11.56
N CYS A 14 10.47 -16.14 10.74
CA CYS A 14 10.26 -16.30 9.32
C CYS A 14 11.19 -15.35 8.57
N GLY A 15 12.08 -15.95 7.77
CA GLY A 15 12.94 -15.24 6.85
C GLY A 15 12.12 -14.53 5.78
N ARG A 16 12.72 -13.52 5.14
CA ARG A 16 12.11 -12.77 4.06
C ARG A 16 12.13 -13.64 2.80
N GLU A 17 10.97 -14.16 2.39
CA GLU A 17 10.81 -14.73 1.06
C GLU A 17 10.60 -13.57 0.08
N MET A 18 11.61 -13.26 -0.74
CA MET A 18 11.37 -12.58 -2.02
C MET A 18 10.61 -13.58 -2.86
N GLY A 19 9.28 -13.44 -2.93
CA GLY A 19 8.41 -14.36 -3.66
C GLY A 19 8.91 -14.54 -5.09
N ALA A 20 9.44 -15.72 -5.39
CA ALA A 20 9.64 -16.13 -6.77
C ALA A 20 8.25 -16.28 -7.38
N VAL A 21 7.97 -15.53 -8.46
CA VAL A 21 6.75 -15.69 -9.24
C VAL A 21 6.78 -17.10 -9.81
N ARG A 22 6.02 -18.02 -9.20
CA ARG A 22 5.75 -19.32 -9.81
C ARG A 22 4.79 -19.07 -10.96
N ASP A 23 5.19 -19.48 -12.16
CA ASP A 23 4.46 -19.36 -13.42
C ASP A 23 3.24 -20.29 -13.48
N THR A 24 2.42 -20.19 -12.45
CA THR A 24 1.12 -20.83 -12.32
C THR A 24 0.10 -19.72 -12.45
N MET A 25 -0.94 -19.89 -13.27
CA MET A 25 -2.12 -19.01 -13.36
C MET A 25 -2.95 -19.01 -12.05
N GLU A 26 -2.30 -19.18 -10.91
CA GLU A 26 -2.84 -19.19 -9.56
C GLU A 26 -2.54 -17.85 -8.90
N PHE A 27 -3.40 -17.43 -7.97
CA PHE A 27 -3.15 -16.20 -7.20
C PHE A 27 -1.83 -16.32 -6.44
N ILE A 28 -0.96 -15.32 -6.63
CA ILE A 28 0.27 -15.19 -5.87
C ILE A 28 -0.10 -15.16 -4.38
N GLN A 29 0.48 -16.07 -3.62
CA GLN A 29 0.28 -16.13 -2.17
C GLN A 29 1.10 -15.02 -1.50
N GLY A 30 0.43 -14.15 -0.75
CA GLY A 30 1.03 -13.02 -0.03
C GLY A 30 0.64 -11.66 -0.59
N ALA A 31 0.83 -10.61 0.21
CA ALA A 31 0.59 -9.25 -0.23
C ALA A 31 1.75 -8.74 -1.10
N PRO A 32 1.48 -7.90 -2.11
CA PRO A 32 2.55 -7.27 -2.85
C PRO A 32 3.33 -6.33 -1.93
N VAL A 33 4.65 -6.25 -2.13
CA VAL A 33 5.50 -5.33 -1.36
C VAL A 33 5.16 -3.86 -1.62
N PHE A 34 4.64 -3.57 -2.82
CA PHE A 34 4.17 -2.26 -3.28
C PHE A 34 2.81 -2.42 -3.96
N ALA A 35 1.82 -1.62 -3.56
CA ALA A 35 0.50 -1.59 -4.18
C ALA A 35 0.15 -0.18 -4.69
N VAL A 36 -0.70 -0.11 -5.72
CA VAL A 36 -1.21 1.14 -6.28
C VAL A 36 -2.73 1.07 -6.30
N GLU A 37 -3.36 2.05 -5.66
CA GLU A 37 -4.81 2.26 -5.65
C GLU A 37 -5.12 3.53 -6.44
N VAL A 38 -5.82 3.38 -7.56
CA VAL A 38 -6.22 4.51 -8.40
C VAL A 38 -7.65 4.90 -8.08
N ARG A 39 -7.88 6.16 -7.70
CA ARG A 39 -9.21 6.65 -7.36
C ARG A 39 -10.12 6.65 -8.57
N SER A 40 -11.29 6.06 -8.39
CA SER A 40 -12.42 6.20 -9.29
C SER A 40 -13.36 7.32 -8.85
N LYS A 41 -14.35 7.65 -9.69
CA LYS A 41 -15.38 8.66 -9.39
C LYS A 41 -16.08 8.45 -8.04
N SER A 42 -16.23 7.21 -7.57
CA SER A 42 -16.89 6.91 -6.30
C SER A 42 -15.96 6.99 -5.09
N ASN A 43 -14.68 7.29 -5.28
CA ASN A 43 -13.68 7.37 -4.22
C ASN A 43 -13.48 8.79 -3.68
N TYR A 44 -14.50 9.65 -3.76
CA TYR A 44 -14.44 11.03 -3.26
C TYR A 44 -15.48 11.27 -2.15
N GLY A 45 -15.10 12.14 -1.21
CA GLY A 45 -15.91 12.52 -0.05
C GLY A 45 -15.54 11.77 1.23
N PRO A 46 -16.02 12.22 2.40
CA PRO A 46 -15.52 11.73 3.70
C PRO A 46 -15.64 10.22 3.91
N ALA A 47 -16.75 9.62 3.46
CA ALA A 47 -16.94 8.17 3.56
C ALA A 47 -15.94 7.39 2.68
N ALA A 48 -15.64 7.91 1.50
CA ALA A 48 -14.68 7.30 0.60
C ALA A 48 -13.24 7.40 1.12
N GLU A 49 -12.87 8.52 1.75
CA GLU A 49 -11.58 8.66 2.43
C GLU A 49 -11.41 7.60 3.53
N GLY A 50 -12.46 7.40 4.34
CA GLY A 50 -12.49 6.36 5.37
C GLY A 50 -12.35 4.95 4.79
N ALA A 51 -13.06 4.66 3.70
CA ALA A 51 -12.97 3.36 3.02
C ALA A 51 -11.57 3.14 2.42
N MET A 52 -10.95 4.17 1.85
CA MET A 52 -9.58 4.10 1.31
C MET A 52 -8.55 3.91 2.43
N ALA A 53 -8.75 4.55 3.58
CA ALA A 53 -7.94 4.30 4.77
C ALA A 53 -8.05 2.86 5.27
N ALA A 54 -9.28 2.33 5.37
CA ALA A 54 -9.50 0.96 5.81
C ALA A 54 -8.80 -0.07 4.88
N LYS A 55 -8.92 0.08 3.56
CA LYS A 55 -8.19 -0.80 2.62
C LYS A 55 -6.68 -0.76 2.81
N ARG A 56 -6.11 0.43 3.01
CA ARG A 56 -4.66 0.59 3.26
C ARG A 56 -4.22 -0.15 4.52
N VAL A 57 -5.04 -0.14 5.58
CA VAL A 57 -4.76 -0.92 6.80
C VAL A 57 -4.65 -2.41 6.48
N ASP A 58 -5.58 -2.96 5.68
CA ASP A 58 -5.55 -4.37 5.30
C ASP A 58 -4.30 -4.72 4.48
N TYR A 59 -3.89 -3.86 3.54
CA TYR A 59 -2.63 -4.02 2.79
C TYR A 59 -1.41 -4.09 3.73
N PHE A 60 -1.30 -3.15 4.66
CA PHE A 60 -0.17 -3.10 5.59
C PHE A 60 -0.17 -4.30 6.56
N ALA A 61 -1.34 -4.72 7.04
CA ALA A 61 -1.48 -5.91 7.87
C ALA A 61 -1.07 -7.19 7.13
N ALA A 62 -1.26 -7.23 5.80
CA ALA A 62 -0.87 -8.35 4.95
C ALA A 62 0.61 -8.33 4.51
N GLY A 63 1.38 -7.29 4.86
CA GLY A 63 2.82 -7.20 4.62
C GLY A 63 3.23 -6.27 3.47
N THR A 64 2.31 -5.52 2.87
CA THR A 64 2.65 -4.44 1.94
C THR A 64 3.47 -3.37 2.66
N GLN A 65 4.51 -2.85 2.03
CA GLN A 65 5.39 -1.83 2.64
C GLN A 65 4.96 -0.41 2.22
N VAL A 66 4.52 -0.25 0.97
CA VAL A 66 4.11 1.04 0.41
C VAL A 66 2.83 0.89 -0.38
N VAL A 67 1.90 1.83 -0.20
CA VAL A 67 0.70 1.98 -1.03
C VAL A 67 0.70 3.38 -1.65
N TRP A 68 0.57 3.45 -2.97
CA TRP A 68 0.23 4.71 -3.65
C TRP A 68 -1.28 4.87 -3.70
N ASP A 69 -1.79 6.01 -3.20
CA ASP A 69 -3.15 6.49 -3.47
C ASP A 69 -3.06 7.53 -4.59
N VAL A 70 -3.57 7.19 -5.77
CA VAL A 70 -3.49 8.02 -6.98
C VAL A 70 -4.79 8.78 -7.20
N ASP A 71 -4.70 10.10 -7.16
CA ASP A 71 -5.79 11.05 -7.30
C ASP A 71 -5.54 11.99 -8.49
N LEU A 72 -5.97 11.58 -9.68
CA LEU A 72 -5.75 12.34 -10.92
C LEU A 72 -6.47 13.70 -10.95
N LEU A 73 -7.41 13.94 -10.02
CA LEU A 73 -8.14 15.22 -9.89
C LEU A 73 -7.57 16.10 -8.76
N GLY A 74 -6.73 15.54 -7.89
CA GLY A 74 -6.13 16.21 -6.75
C GLY A 74 -4.89 17.01 -7.09
N ALA A 75 -4.51 17.92 -6.19
CA ALA A 75 -3.25 18.67 -6.31
C ALA A 75 -2.03 17.76 -6.11
N ASP A 76 -2.10 16.88 -5.11
CA ASP A 76 -1.12 15.82 -4.87
C ASP A 76 -1.64 14.54 -5.56
N VAL A 77 -1.19 14.35 -6.79
CA VAL A 77 -1.62 13.27 -7.70
C VAL A 77 -1.26 11.89 -7.16
N VAL A 78 -0.08 11.76 -6.53
CA VAL A 78 0.34 10.52 -5.89
C VAL A 78 0.58 10.78 -4.42
N ARG A 79 -0.14 10.06 -3.56
CA ARG A 79 0.07 10.07 -2.11
C ARG A 79 0.69 8.75 -1.68
N VAL A 80 1.95 8.81 -1.24
CA VAL A 80 2.74 7.64 -0.84
C VAL A 80 2.54 7.37 0.64
N HIS A 81 1.82 6.30 0.95
CA HIS A 81 1.61 5.81 2.30
C HIS A 81 2.61 4.70 2.59
N ARG A 82 3.31 4.80 3.73
CA ARG A 82 4.27 3.79 4.20
C ARG A 82 3.70 3.05 5.37
N ALA A 83 3.99 1.76 5.48
CA ALA A 83 3.60 0.95 6.64
C ALA A 83 4.10 1.55 7.98
N SER A 84 5.24 2.27 7.96
CA SER A 84 5.82 2.92 9.14
C SER A 84 5.13 4.22 9.55
N ASP A 85 4.45 4.91 8.63
CA ASP A 85 3.75 6.18 8.89
C ASP A 85 2.57 6.32 7.90
N PRO A 86 1.50 5.52 8.07
CA PRO A 86 0.42 5.41 7.09
C PRO A 86 -0.49 6.65 7.05
N ASP A 87 -0.48 7.47 8.09
CA ASP A 87 -1.36 8.65 8.23
C ASP A 87 -0.70 9.96 7.75
N ARG A 88 0.60 9.94 7.46
CA ARG A 88 1.35 11.11 6.97
C ARG A 88 1.95 10.80 5.60
N PRO A 89 1.12 10.70 4.54
CA PRO A 89 1.61 10.42 3.21
C PRO A 89 2.50 11.53 2.70
N ARG A 90 3.45 11.15 1.84
CA ARG A 90 4.16 12.13 1.01
C ARG A 90 3.41 12.33 -0.30
N GLY A 91 2.99 13.57 -0.55
CA GLY A 91 2.35 13.96 -1.81
C GLY A 91 3.37 14.25 -2.91
N TYR A 92 3.02 13.89 -4.14
CA TYR A 92 3.73 14.24 -5.36
C TYR A 92 2.76 14.80 -6.40
N ARG A 93 3.23 15.79 -7.16
CA ARG A 93 2.48 16.55 -8.15
C ARG A 93 3.04 16.32 -9.55
N ARG A 94 2.30 16.78 -10.55
CA ARG A 94 2.80 16.86 -11.93
C ARG A 94 4.12 17.64 -11.99
N GLY A 95 5.06 17.21 -12.82
CA GLY A 95 6.44 17.70 -12.88
C GLY A 95 7.40 17.04 -11.88
N GLU A 96 6.90 16.27 -10.91
CA GLU A 96 7.74 15.56 -9.93
C GLU A 96 7.92 14.08 -10.27
N ARG A 97 8.80 13.40 -9.52
CA ARG A 97 8.99 11.95 -9.59
C ARG A 97 8.55 11.31 -8.28
N ALA A 98 7.54 10.45 -8.35
CA ALA A 98 7.06 9.69 -7.19
C ALA A 98 7.92 8.43 -6.98
N GLU A 99 8.23 8.10 -5.72
CA GLU A 99 9.00 6.92 -5.32
C GLU A 99 8.16 5.92 -4.55
N ALA A 100 8.71 4.72 -4.33
CA ALA A 100 8.09 3.66 -3.55
C ALA A 100 9.04 3.11 -2.48
N GLU A 101 9.86 3.94 -1.84
CA GLU A 101 10.75 3.56 -0.75
C GLU A 101 9.95 3.22 0.52
N PRO A 102 10.27 2.11 1.23
CA PRO A 102 11.39 1.18 1.00
C PRO A 102 11.04 -0.04 0.11
N ALA A 103 9.83 -0.10 -0.46
CA ALA A 103 9.35 -1.24 -1.21
C ALA A 103 10.11 -1.49 -2.52
N LEU A 104 10.50 -0.41 -3.23
CA LEU A 104 11.30 -0.46 -4.46
C LEU A 104 12.50 0.50 -4.38
N PRO A 105 13.64 0.05 -3.84
CA PRO A 105 14.82 0.90 -3.65
C PRO A 105 15.37 1.51 -4.94
N GLY A 106 15.57 2.82 -4.95
CA GLY A 106 16.09 3.60 -6.07
C GLY A 106 15.11 3.78 -7.24
N TRP A 107 13.93 3.19 -7.17
CA TRP A 107 12.92 3.30 -8.22
C TRP A 107 12.08 4.57 -8.05
N SER A 108 11.84 5.25 -9.16
CA SER A 108 10.89 6.38 -9.22
C SER A 108 10.31 6.53 -10.63
N MET A 109 9.10 7.06 -10.70
CA MET A 109 8.36 7.31 -11.94
C MET A 109 7.94 8.79 -12.02
N PRO A 110 8.07 9.46 -13.17
CA PRO A 110 7.49 10.79 -13.38
C PRO A 110 5.97 10.75 -13.17
N VAL A 111 5.42 11.70 -12.41
CA VAL A 111 3.97 11.78 -12.20
C VAL A 111 3.23 12.09 -13.50
N ASP A 112 3.87 12.79 -14.44
CA ASP A 112 3.28 13.10 -15.74
C ASP A 112 3.01 11.86 -16.61
N GLU A 113 3.68 10.73 -16.37
CA GLU A 113 3.42 9.47 -17.11
C GLU A 113 2.07 8.82 -16.72
N LEU A 114 1.40 9.32 -15.67
CA LEU A 114 0.04 8.90 -15.31
C LEU A 114 -1.05 9.52 -16.21
N PHE A 115 -0.68 10.43 -17.10
CA PHE A 115 -1.60 11.17 -17.97
C PHE A 115 -1.31 10.86 -19.46
N PRO A 116 -2.34 10.86 -20.34
CA PRO A 116 -2.17 10.72 -21.78
C PRO A 116 -1.40 11.86 -22.46
#